data_AF-A0A2M9WDF8-F1
#
_entry.id   AF-A0A2M9WDF8-F1
#
_cell.length_a   1.000
_cell.length_b   1.000
_cell.length_c   1.000
_cell.angle_alpha   90.00
_cell.angle_beta   90.00
_cell.angle_gamma   90.00
#
_symmetry.space_group_name_H-M   'P 1'
#
loop_
_entity.id
_entity.type
_entity.pdbx_description
1 polymer ?
#
loop_
_entity_poly.entity_id
_entity_poly.type
_entity_poly.pdbx_seq_one_letter_code
_entity_poly.pdbx_strand_id
1 'polypeptide(L)' 'MNWIEYDVARPEDGQVVAICTQDGVGSGKYDATFSNFIHILMPGNAAFRQYRITHWLPLPEGQKES' A
#
# COMPACT_ATOMS: atom_id res chain seq x y z
N MET A 1 11.42 0.52 -10.95
CA MET A 1 10.16 0.95 -10.30
C MET A 1 10.56 1.70 -9.04
N ASN A 2 10.16 2.96 -8.90
CA ASN A 2 10.55 3.82 -7.78
C ASN A 2 9.38 3.95 -6.80
N TRP A 3 9.68 3.95 -5.51
CA TRP A 3 8.70 4.25 -4.46
C TRP A 3 8.16 5.67 -4.63
N ILE A 4 6.85 5.83 -4.44
CA ILE A 4 6.13 7.10 -4.61
C ILE A 4 5.75 7.60 -3.22
N GLU A 5 6.11 8.83 -2.89
CA GLU A 5 5.69 9.48 -1.64
C GLU A 5 4.17 9.63 -1.60
N TYR A 6 3.54 9.16 -0.51
CA TYR A 6 2.08 9.17 -0.37
C TYR A 6 1.48 10.57 -0.38
N ASP A 7 2.22 11.56 0.13
CA ASP A 7 1.78 12.96 0.17
C ASP A 7 1.90 13.65 -1.21
N VAL A 8 2.70 13.10 -2.14
CA VAL A 8 2.89 13.64 -3.49
C VAL A 8 1.85 13.09 -4.47
N ALA A 9 1.63 11.78 -4.43
CA ALA A 9 0.65 11.12 -5.28
C ALA A 9 0.03 9.94 -4.54
N ARG A 10 -1.23 9.67 -4.84
CA ARG A 10 -1.99 8.58 -4.22
C ARG A 10 -2.27 7.48 -5.26
N PRO A 11 -2.41 6.22 -4.82
CA PRO A 11 -2.86 5.14 -5.71
C PRO A 11 -4.26 5.42 -6.25
N GLU A 12 -4.66 4.66 -7.26
CA GLU A 12 -6.03 4.68 -7.76
C GLU A 12 -6.99 4.01 -6.76
N ASP A 13 -8.27 4.40 -6.81
CA ASP A 13 -9.28 3.78 -5.94
C ASP A 13 -9.35 2.27 -6.18
N GLY A 14 -9.28 1.51 -5.09
CA GLY A 14 -9.26 0.06 -5.11
C GLY A 14 -7.94 -0.58 -5.58
N GLN A 15 -6.91 0.20 -5.88
CA GLN A 15 -5.62 -0.32 -6.31
C GLN A 15 -4.89 -1.03 -5.15
N VAL A 16 -4.37 -2.23 -5.43
CA VAL A 16 -3.50 -2.95 -4.49
C VAL A 16 -2.06 -2.60 -4.80
N VAL A 17 -1.34 -2.13 -3.78
CA VAL A 17 0.04 -1.65 -3.89
C VAL A 17 0.88 -2.20 -2.74
N ALA A 18 2.20 -2.23 -2.93
CA ALA A 18 3.11 -2.35 -1.79
C ALA A 18 3.15 -1.00 -1.06
N ILE A 19 3.20 -1.05 0.27
CA ILE A 19 3.25 0.14 1.14
C ILE A 19 4.48 0.08 2.03
N CYS A 20 5.09 1.23 2.27
CA CYS A 20 6.20 1.40 3.19
C CYS A 20 5.71 2.20 4.41
N THR A 21 5.95 1.66 5.59
CA THR A 21 5.61 2.25 6.89
C THR A 21 6.87 2.36 7.75
N GLN A 22 6.74 2.99 8.91
CA GLN A 22 7.85 3.05 9.88
C GLN A 22 8.23 1.67 10.44
N ASP A 23 7.31 0.70 10.38
CA ASP A 23 7.49 -0.65 10.90
C ASP A 23 7.99 -1.64 9.83
N GLY A 24 8.12 -1.20 8.57
CA GLY A 24 8.60 -2.03 7.47
C GLY A 24 7.76 -1.90 6.21
N VAL A 25 7.78 -2.95 5.38
CA VAL A 25 7.09 -2.99 4.09
C VAL A 25 5.99 -4.04 4.13
N GLY A 26 4.84 -3.71 3.56
CA GLY A 26 3.69 -4.60 3.42
C GLY A 26 2.91 -4.32 2.15
N SER A 27 1.65 -4.74 2.14
CA SER A 27 0.71 -4.43 1.05
C SER A 27 -0.62 -3.91 1.60
N GLY A 28 -1.34 -3.17 0.76
CA GLY A 28 -2.66 -2.65 1.10
C GLY A 28 -3.46 -2.30 -0.14
N LYS A 29 -4.77 -2.23 0.02
CA LYS A 29 -5.70 -1.73 -1.01
C LYS A 29 -6.04 -0.28 -0.68
N TYR A 30 -5.88 0.61 -1.64
CA TYR A 30 -6.23 2.00 -1.46
C TYR A 30 -7.75 2.21 -1.56
N ASP A 31 -8.30 3.04 -0.68
CA ASP A 31 -9.70 3.49 -0.70
C ASP A 31 -9.71 5.02 -0.78
N ALA A 32 -10.14 5.54 -1.93
CA ALA A 32 -10.16 6.97 -2.20
C ALA A 32 -11.25 7.69 -1.39
N THR A 33 -12.33 7.01 -1.01
CA THR A 33 -13.45 7.58 -0.24
C THR A 33 -12.97 8.04 1.13
N PHE A 34 -12.15 7.22 1.78
CA PHE A 34 -11.60 7.53 3.11
C PHE A 34 -10.17 8.06 3.06
N SER A 35 -9.58 8.17 1.86
CA SER A 35 -8.18 8.56 1.66
C SER A 35 -7.22 7.73 2.53
N ASN A 36 -7.46 6.41 2.60
CA ASN A 36 -6.71 5.49 3.46
C ASN A 36 -6.43 4.16 2.76
N PHE A 37 -5.69 3.30 3.46
CA PHE A 37 -5.48 1.92 3.02
C PHE A 37 -6.30 0.99 3.89
N ILE A 38 -6.99 0.06 3.23
CA ILE A 38 -7.73 -1.03 3.84
C ILE A 38 -7.05 -2.36 3.53
N HIS A 39 -7.42 -3.42 4.28
CA HIS A 39 -6.83 -4.75 4.13
C HIS A 39 -5.30 -4.76 4.15
N ILE A 40 -4.71 -3.98 5.07
CA ILE A 40 -3.27 -3.87 5.23
C ILE A 40 -2.71 -5.21 5.72
N LEU A 41 -1.74 -5.76 5.00
CA LEU A 41 -0.97 -6.93 5.37
C LEU A 41 0.48 -6.50 5.63
N MET A 42 0.91 -6.55 6.90
CA MET A 42 2.28 -6.29 7.32
C MET A 42 2.90 -7.58 7.88
N PRO A 43 4.16 -7.92 7.52
CA PRO A 43 4.87 -9.02 8.16
C PRO A 43 5.16 -8.67 9.62
N GLY A 44 4.58 -9.42 10.57
CA GLY A 44 4.79 -9.18 12.00
C GLY A 44 3.56 -9.51 12.86
N ASN A 45 3.58 -9.05 14.12
CA ASN A 45 2.51 -9.32 15.08
C ASN A 45 1.21 -8.60 14.66
N ALA A 46 0.13 -9.37 14.47
CA ALA A 46 -1.17 -8.94 13.94
C ALA A 46 -2.01 -8.09 14.92
N ALA A 47 -1.37 -7.32 15.78
CA ALA A 47 -2.07 -6.36 16.62
C ALA A 47 -2.63 -5.23 15.74
N PHE A 48 -3.87 -4.81 15.99
CA PHE A 48 -4.43 -3.61 15.38
C PHE A 48 -3.53 -2.41 15.71
N ARG A 49 -2.84 -1.91 14.68
CA ARG A 49 -1.96 -0.74 14.77
C ARG A 49 -2.38 0.27 13.72
N GLN A 50 -2.27 1.54 14.09
CA GLN A 50 -2.33 2.62 13.11
C GLN A 50 -0.97 2.70 12.42
N TYR A 51 -0.92 2.39 11.14
CA TYR A 51 0.30 2.50 10.34
C TYR A 51 0.36 3.87 9.66
N ARG A 52 1.47 4.58 9.85
CA ARG A 52 1.78 5.75 9.03
C ARG A 52 2.48 5.29 7.76
N ILE A 53 1.75 5.34 6.64
CA ILE A 53 2.29 5.02 5.32
C ILE A 53 3.02 6.24 4.79
N THR A 54 4.27 6.04 4.36
CA THR A 54 5.13 7.12 3.85
C THR A 54 5.26 7.03 2.33
N HIS A 55 5.33 5.80 1.81
CA HIS A 55 5.48 5.56 0.38
C HIS A 55 4.64 4.37 -0.06
N TRP A 56 4.34 4.32 -1.35
CA TRP A 56 3.71 3.17 -1.98
C TRP A 56 4.39 2.83 -3.31
N LEU A 57 4.16 1.62 -3.79
CA LEU A 57 4.69 1.14 -5.05
C LEU A 57 3.63 0.28 -5.76
N PRO A 58 3.27 0.58 -7.02
CA PRO A 58 2.38 -0.28 -7.78
C PRO A 58 2.97 -1.68 -7.87
N LEU A 59 2.15 -2.69 -7.62
CA LEU A 59 2.57 -4.06 -7.86
C LEU A 59 2.84 -4.23 -9.36
N PRO A 60 3.83 -5.07 -9.74
CA PRO A 60 3.99 -5.43 -11.14
C PRO A 60 2.66 -5.94 -11.67
N GLU A 61 2.22 -5.45 -12.83
CA GLU A 61 1.11 -6.10 -13.52
C GLU A 61 1.54 -7.56 -13.71
N GLY A 62 0.83 -8.47 -13.03
CA GLY A 62 1.08 -9.89 -13.19
C GLY A 62 1.03 -10.18 -14.68
N GLN A 63 2.07 -10.83 -15.21
CA GLN A 63 2.01 -11.36 -16.55
C GLN A 63 0.70 -12.14 -16.65
N LYS A 64 -0.26 -11.63 -17.43
CA LYS A 64 -1.42 -12.42 -17.83
C LYS A 64 -0.83 -13.57 -18.64
N GLU A 65 -0.55 -14.70 -18.01
CA GLU A 65 -0.35 -15.95 -18.75
C GLU A 65 -1.59 -16.11 -19.63
N SER A 66 -1.34 -16.02 -20.93
CA SER A 66 -2.33 -16.08 -22.01
C SER A 66 -2.75 -17.53 -22.26
#